data_AF-A0A6J6MLU1-F1
#
_entry.id   AF-A0A6J6MLU1-F1
#
_cell.length_a   1.000
_cell.length_b   1.000
_cell.length_c   1.000
_cell.angle_alpha   90.00
_cell.angle_beta   90.00
_cell.angle_gamma   90.00
#
_symmetry.space_group_name_H-M   'P 1'
#
loop_
_entity.id
_entity.type
_entity.pdbx_description
1 polymer ?
#
loop_
_entity_poly.entity_id
_entity_poly.type
_entity_poly.pdbx_seq_one_letter_code
_entity_poly.pdbx_strand_id
1 'polypeptide(L)'
;MLTEIRVPKMNGATWGFQKFNRRAQDWAIVGVAAWKRGTESGVGLVNMGSVPVLATSVAKAIAGGASIGDAAKLAGAEAEPQSDLNASAQYRVHLAEVLVRRALESTSK
;
A
#
# COMPACT_ATOMS: atom_id res chain seq x y z
N MET A 1 -14.50 -20.08 -13.74
CA MET A 1 -14.38 -18.91 -14.64
C MET A 1 -14.81 -17.67 -13.85
N LEU A 2 -13.94 -16.65 -13.74
CA LEU A 2 -14.33 -15.35 -13.20
C LEU A 2 -15.08 -14.59 -14.30
N THR A 3 -16.30 -14.14 -14.03
CA THR A 3 -17.18 -13.51 -15.03
C THR A 3 -17.28 -11.99 -14.86
N GLU A 4 -17.14 -11.47 -13.64
CA GLU A 4 -17.17 -10.04 -13.35
C GLU A 4 -16.48 -9.71 -12.03
N ILE A 5 -16.08 -8.45 -11.87
CA ILE A 5 -15.65 -7.84 -10.61
C ILE A 5 -16.52 -6.61 -10.38
N ARG A 6 -17.25 -6.57 -9.28
CA ARG A 6 -18.08 -5.43 -8.89
C ARG A 6 -17.32 -4.56 -7.90
N VAL A 7 -17.03 -3.33 -8.29
CA VAL A 7 -16.31 -2.36 -7.46
C VAL A 7 -17.28 -1.24 -7.08
N PRO A 8 -17.49 -0.94 -5.78
CA PRO A 8 -18.37 0.15 -5.38
C PRO A 8 -17.80 1.50 -5.80
N LYS A 9 -18.67 2.47 -6.12
CA LYS A 9 -18.24 3.84 -6.39
C LYS A 9 -17.68 4.47 -5.11
N MET A 10 -16.47 4.99 -5.20
CA MET A 10 -15.76 5.61 -4.07
C MET A 10 -15.93 7.14 -4.09
N ASN A 11 -17.18 7.62 -4.03
CA ASN A 11 -17.48 9.05 -4.09
C ASN A 11 -16.77 9.80 -2.93
N GLY A 12 -16.14 10.93 -3.25
CA GLY A 12 -15.41 11.76 -2.30
C GLY A 12 -14.10 11.15 -1.78
N ALA A 13 -13.71 9.97 -2.26
CA ALA A 13 -12.41 9.39 -1.96
C ALA A 13 -11.36 9.86 -2.97
N THR A 14 -10.16 10.08 -2.48
CA THR A 14 -8.97 10.29 -3.28
C THR A 14 -8.08 9.05 -3.23
N TRP A 15 -7.26 8.83 -4.25
CA TRP A 15 -6.46 7.62 -4.37
C TRP A 15 -5.09 7.89 -4.98
N GLY A 16 -4.16 6.98 -4.72
CA GLY A 16 -2.81 7.02 -5.24
C GLY A 16 -2.26 5.61 -5.43
N PHE A 17 -1.50 5.42 -6.50
CA PHE A 17 -0.78 4.17 -6.75
C PHE A 17 0.70 4.46 -6.91
N GLN A 18 1.53 3.76 -6.14
CA GLN A 18 2.98 3.86 -6.20
C GLN A 18 3.55 2.49 -6.57
N LYS A 19 4.42 2.46 -7.57
CA LYS A 19 5.10 1.24 -8.00
C LYS A 19 6.60 1.51 -8.04
N PHE A 20 7.36 0.69 -7.32
CA PHE A 20 8.81 0.71 -7.39
C PHE A 20 9.31 -0.55 -8.10
N ASN A 21 10.11 -0.36 -9.13
CA ASN A 21 10.60 -1.38 -10.05
C ASN A 21 11.94 -0.93 -10.63
N ARG A 22 12.79 -1.89 -10.99
CA ARG A 22 14.16 -1.59 -11.45
C ARG A 22 14.18 -0.91 -12.81
N ARG A 23 13.34 -1.37 -13.73
CA ARG A 23 13.20 -0.84 -15.08
C ARG A 23 11.73 -0.68 -15.41
N ALA A 24 11.40 0.24 -16.31
CA ALA A 24 10.02 0.44 -16.76
C ALA A 24 9.38 -0.90 -17.17
N GLN A 25 8.09 -1.08 -16.83
CA GLN A 25 7.30 -2.30 -17.07
C GLN A 25 7.70 -3.56 -16.28
N ASP A 26 8.82 -3.60 -15.54
CA ASP A 26 9.14 -4.73 -14.65
C ASP A 26 8.05 -4.94 -13.58
N TRP A 27 8.00 -6.15 -13.02
CA TRP A 27 7.22 -6.43 -11.81
C TRP A 27 7.65 -5.50 -10.66
N ALA A 28 6.67 -5.17 -9.81
CA ALA A 28 6.93 -4.33 -8.65
C ALA A 28 7.82 -5.09 -7.65
N ILE A 29 8.91 -4.45 -7.21
CA ILE A 29 9.59 -4.86 -5.98
C ILE A 29 8.60 -4.65 -4.82
N VAL A 30 8.01 -3.46 -4.75
CA VAL A 30 6.84 -3.17 -3.92
C VAL A 30 5.91 -2.27 -4.70
N GLY A 31 4.62 -2.58 -4.67
CA GLY A 31 3.56 -1.70 -5.16
C GLY A 31 2.60 -1.37 -4.02
N VAL A 32 2.05 -0.17 -4.03
CA VAL A 32 1.08 0.28 -3.03
C VAL A 32 -0.09 0.97 -3.73
N ALA A 33 -1.29 0.46 -3.50
CA ALA A 33 -2.54 1.14 -3.82
C ALA A 33 -3.13 1.70 -2.52
N ALA A 34 -3.40 2.99 -2.46
CA ALA A 34 -4.00 3.62 -1.30
C ALA A 34 -5.18 4.50 -1.69
N TRP A 35 -6.20 4.56 -0.84
CA TRP A 35 -7.29 5.53 -0.94
C TRP A 35 -7.61 6.11 0.43
N LYS A 36 -8.20 7.31 0.44
CA LYS A 36 -8.63 8.01 1.65
C LYS A 36 -9.93 8.78 1.41
N ARG A 37 -10.77 8.87 2.44
CA ARG A 37 -11.94 9.75 2.51
C ARG A 37 -12.16 10.16 3.97
N GLY A 38 -11.90 11.42 4.30
CA GLY A 38 -11.89 11.86 5.70
C GLY A 38 -10.86 11.08 6.51
N THR A 39 -11.30 10.36 7.54
CA THR A 39 -10.49 9.46 8.38
C THR A 39 -10.54 7.99 7.91
N GLU A 40 -11.38 7.65 6.93
CA GLU A 40 -11.40 6.32 6.32
C GLU A 40 -10.26 6.20 5.30
N SER A 41 -9.67 5.01 5.23
CA SER A 41 -8.64 4.70 4.25
C SER A 41 -8.53 3.21 4.00
N GLY A 42 -7.86 2.84 2.90
CA GLY A 42 -7.46 1.47 2.63
C GLY A 42 -6.13 1.44 1.91
N VAL A 43 -5.29 0.47 2.24
CA VAL A 43 -3.93 0.34 1.73
C VAL A 43 -3.66 -1.11 1.34
N GLY A 44 -3.53 -1.35 0.04
CA GLY A 44 -3.16 -2.64 -0.54
C GLY A 44 -1.68 -2.68 -0.94
N LEU A 45 -0.99 -3.75 -0.57
CA LEU A 45 0.42 -3.97 -0.84
C LEU A 45 0.61 -5.09 -1.86
N VAL A 46 1.44 -4.81 -2.86
CA VAL A 46 1.82 -5.72 -3.93
C VAL A 46 3.21 -6.26 -3.65
N ASN A 47 3.37 -7.58 -3.78
CA ASN A 47 4.65 -8.29 -3.59
C ASN A 47 5.21 -8.19 -2.15
N MET A 48 4.30 -8.18 -1.17
CA MET A 48 4.59 -8.13 0.28
C MET A 48 4.19 -9.43 1.01
N GLY A 49 3.98 -10.51 0.26
CA GLY A 49 3.59 -11.84 0.74
C GLY A 49 3.35 -12.77 -0.46
N SER A 50 2.90 -14.00 -0.20
CA SER A 50 2.51 -14.95 -1.26
C SER A 50 1.25 -14.50 -2.03
N VAL A 51 0.47 -13.59 -1.44
CA VAL A 51 -0.74 -12.97 -2.00
C VAL A 51 -0.69 -11.45 -1.76
N PRO A 52 -1.52 -10.64 -2.45
CA PRO A 52 -1.70 -9.23 -2.10
C PRO A 52 -2.12 -9.06 -0.63
N VAL A 53 -1.48 -8.12 0.07
CA VAL A 53 -1.70 -7.89 1.51
C VAL A 53 -2.50 -6.62 1.71
N LEU A 54 -3.51 -6.66 2.58
CA LEU A 54 -4.24 -5.47 3.02
C LEU A 54 -3.64 -4.97 4.34
N ALA A 55 -3.03 -3.78 4.34
CA ALA A 55 -2.37 -3.20 5.50
C ALA A 55 -3.39 -2.55 6.46
N THR A 56 -4.14 -3.39 7.17
CA THR A 56 -5.24 -2.93 8.04
C THR A 56 -4.77 -2.08 9.21
N SER A 57 -3.55 -2.31 9.70
CA SER A 57 -2.93 -1.55 10.79
C SER A 57 -2.71 -0.09 10.40
N VAL A 58 -2.33 0.17 9.14
CA VAL A 58 -2.23 1.54 8.60
C VAL A 58 -3.59 2.23 8.61
N ALA A 59 -4.63 1.56 8.10
CA ALA A 59 -5.98 2.12 8.03
C ALA A 59 -6.57 2.40 9.42
N LYS A 60 -6.37 1.47 10.37
CA LYS A 60 -6.79 1.63 11.78
C LYS A 60 -6.08 2.81 12.45
N ALA A 61 -4.78 2.99 12.20
CA ALA A 61 -4.03 4.12 12.76
C ALA A 61 -4.56 5.46 12.24
N ILE A 62 -4.84 5.58 10.94
CA ILE A 62 -5.43 6.79 10.33
C ILE A 62 -6.82 7.07 10.90
N ALA A 63 -7.66 6.04 11.02
CA ALA A 63 -8.99 6.17 11.63
C ALA A 63 -8.91 6.62 13.10
N GLY A 64 -7.86 6.19 13.81
CA GLY A 64 -7.53 6.61 15.19
C GLY A 64 -6.85 7.98 15.31
N GLY A 65 -6.65 8.71 14.21
CA GLY A 65 -6.10 10.06 14.21
C GLY A 65 -4.57 10.15 14.12
N ALA A 66 -3.87 9.05 13.83
CA ALA A 66 -2.43 9.10 13.58
C ALA A 66 -2.09 9.93 12.33
N SER A 67 -0.90 10.52 12.32
CA SER A 67 -0.35 11.15 11.10
C SER A 67 -0.12 10.09 10.01
N ILE A 68 -0.13 10.49 8.74
CA ILE A 68 0.20 9.58 7.62
C ILE A 68 1.59 8.97 7.81
N GLY A 69 2.56 9.76 8.28
CA GLY A 69 3.92 9.29 8.53
C GLY A 69 3.99 8.22 9.62
N ASP A 70 3.26 8.38 10.72
CA ASP A 70 3.24 7.39 11.80
C ASP A 70 2.46 6.13 11.41
N ALA A 71 1.34 6.28 10.71
CA ALA A 71 0.57 5.15 10.20
C ALA A 71 1.40 4.34 9.18
N ALA A 72 2.20 4.98 8.33
CA ALA A 72 3.02 4.31 7.32
C ALA A 72 4.06 3.36 7.91
N LYS A 73 4.56 3.61 9.13
CA LYS A 73 5.48 2.69 9.85
C LYS A 73 4.86 1.31 10.09
N LEU A 74 3.53 1.21 10.07
CA LEU A 74 2.78 -0.04 10.23
C LEU A 74 2.57 -0.79 8.92
N ALA A 75 3.11 -0.31 7.79
CA ALA A 75 2.90 -0.93 6.47
C ALA A 75 3.31 -2.40 6.42
N GLY A 76 4.33 -2.80 7.18
CA GLY A 76 4.81 -4.18 7.21
C GLY A 76 4.08 -5.10 8.19
N ALA A 77 3.11 -4.60 8.98
CA ALA A 77 2.58 -5.35 10.13
C ALA A 77 1.90 -6.67 9.76
N GLU A 78 1.20 -6.71 8.62
CA GLU A 78 0.54 -7.91 8.10
C GLU A 78 1.31 -8.61 6.96
N ALA A 79 2.55 -8.17 6.69
CA ALA A 79 3.31 -8.58 5.52
C ALA A 79 4.46 -9.54 5.87
N GLU A 80 4.67 -10.55 5.02
CA GLU A 80 5.78 -11.51 5.11
C GLU A 80 6.55 -11.58 3.78
N PRO A 81 7.21 -10.49 3.36
CA PRO A 81 7.90 -10.43 2.08
C PRO A 81 9.09 -11.40 2.03
N GLN A 82 9.27 -12.04 0.88
CA GLN A 82 10.43 -12.92 0.66
C GLN A 82 11.61 -12.13 0.10
N SER A 83 12.83 -12.59 0.42
CA SER A 83 14.05 -12.06 -0.20
C SER A 83 14.28 -12.72 -1.56
N ASP A 84 14.72 -11.95 -2.55
CA ASP A 84 15.08 -12.44 -3.88
C ASP A 84 16.24 -11.62 -4.49
N LEU A 85 16.53 -11.84 -5.78
CA LEU A 85 17.55 -11.11 -6.54
C LEU A 85 17.26 -9.60 -6.70
N ASN A 86 16.04 -9.16 -6.40
CA ASN A 86 15.63 -7.77 -6.56
C ASN A 86 15.72 -7.00 -5.24
N ALA A 87 15.42 -7.64 -4.12
CA ALA A 87 15.43 -7.01 -2.80
C ALA A 87 15.40 -8.03 -1.66
N SER A 88 16.01 -7.67 -0.53
CA SER A 88 15.78 -8.37 0.74
C SER A 88 14.38 -8.10 1.30
N ALA A 89 13.90 -8.99 2.15
CA ALA A 89 12.65 -8.82 2.89
C ALA A 89 12.63 -7.50 3.68
N GLN A 90 13.73 -7.19 4.38
CA GLN A 90 13.87 -5.94 5.14
C GLN A 90 13.78 -4.69 4.25
N TYR A 91 14.41 -4.72 3.07
CA TYR A 91 14.32 -3.62 2.12
C TYR A 91 12.88 -3.42 1.62
N ARG A 92 12.15 -4.51 1.38
CA ARG A 92 10.73 -4.46 0.99
C ARG A 92 9.85 -3.85 2.07
N VAL A 93 10.07 -4.21 3.35
CA VAL A 93 9.36 -3.60 4.48
C VAL A 93 9.61 -2.10 4.55
N HIS A 94 10.88 -1.68 4.47
CA HIS A 94 11.22 -0.26 4.47
C HIS A 94 10.62 0.48 3.27
N LEU A 95 10.67 -0.12 2.10
CA LEU A 95 10.11 0.46 0.88
C LEU A 95 8.58 0.56 0.97
N ALA A 96 7.89 -0.42 1.57
CA ALA A 96 6.45 -0.36 1.80
C ALA A 96 6.08 0.85 2.68
N GLU A 97 6.79 1.10 3.78
CA GLU A 97 6.58 2.31 4.61
C GLU A 97 6.69 3.59 3.77
N VAL A 98 7.77 3.73 2.99
CA VAL A 98 8.00 4.92 2.16
C VAL A 98 6.90 5.11 1.11
N LEU A 99 6.51 4.03 0.42
CA LEU A 99 5.52 4.08 -0.66
C LEU A 99 4.10 4.27 -0.12
N VAL A 100 3.75 3.70 1.05
CA VAL A 100 2.47 3.94 1.73
C VAL A 100 2.30 5.41 2.06
N ARG A 101 3.32 6.03 2.67
CA ARG A 101 3.30 7.47 2.94
C ARG A 101 3.07 8.27 1.67
N ARG A 102 3.88 8.03 0.62
CA ARG A 102 3.79 8.74 -0.66
C ARG A 102 2.42 8.57 -1.32
N ALA A 103 1.90 7.34 -1.32
CA ALA A 103 0.60 7.05 -1.92
C ALA A 103 -0.51 7.85 -1.22
N LEU A 104 -0.54 7.84 0.12
CA LEU A 104 -1.53 8.56 0.92
C LEU A 104 -1.38 10.10 0.81
N GLU A 105 -0.16 10.63 0.79
CA GLU A 105 0.08 12.07 0.60
C GLU A 105 -0.32 12.54 -0.80
N SER A 106 -0.04 11.72 -1.83
CA SER A 106 -0.38 12.04 -3.23
C SER A 106 -1.88 12.17 -3.49
N THR A 107 -2.71 11.64 -2.57
CA THR A 107 -4.17 11.73 -2.64
C THR A 107 -4.72 13.11 -2.23
N SER A 108 -3.87 14.04 -1.78
CA SER A 108 -4.31 15.36 -1.29
C SER A 108 -4.18 16.49 -2.32
N LYS A 109 -3.96 16.16 -3.61
CA LYS A 109 -3.86 17.15 -4.70
C LYS A 109 -5.21 17.46 -5.34
#